data_AF-K1HGR2-F1
#
_entry.id   AF-K1HGR2-F1
#
_cell.length_a   1.000
_cell.length_b   1.000
_cell.length_c   1.000
_cell.angle_alpha   90.00
_cell.angle_beta   90.00
_cell.angle_gamma   90.00
#
_symmetry.space_group_name_H-M   'P 1'
#
loop_
_entity.id
_entity.type
_entity.pdbx_description
1 polymer ?
#
loop_
_entity_poly.entity_id
_entity_poly.type
_entity_poly.pdbx_seq_one_letter_code
_entity_poly.pdbx_strand_id
1 'polypeptide(L)'
;EFLISLIKDKAETVYKNFSKYAGAGKEREEIRALFNTFIRGNYSKKKEERKVQEDFRDIFQVILRMHYNEENKEYILEWPDTIVGYPIQIKLDGFDKKWYDIILGTSTEITGNWDYYASSHGDFRYLYNPNIKGLKEKFGEFYYNITLLRTPYLSDIEFLNKLDWTNYKDFLVGKMDVGKNIYLISYRLNYISDFINKIPISEEDLKAQIEELLEKYKTIQKSTRDLCQTWLDKLNSGVKVKDL
;
A
#
# COMPACT_ATOMS: atom_id res chain seq x y z
N GLU A 1 11.42 -21.03 16.24
CA GLU A 1 12.56 -21.92 15.93
C GLU A 1 13.09 -21.76 14.50
N PHE A 2 12.28 -21.82 13.44
CA PHE A 2 12.72 -21.62 12.04
C PHE A 2 13.39 -20.25 11.76
N LEU A 3 12.77 -19.16 12.23
CA LEU A 3 13.33 -17.81 12.17
C LEU A 3 14.59 -17.64 13.03
N ILE A 4 14.66 -18.35 14.17
CA ILE A 4 15.83 -18.36 15.06
C ILE A 4 16.98 -19.18 14.44
N SER A 5 16.68 -20.27 13.71
CA SER A 5 17.68 -21.04 12.97
C SER A 5 18.18 -20.30 11.72
N LEU A 6 17.36 -19.43 11.13
CA LEU A 6 17.81 -18.49 10.10
C LEU A 6 18.83 -17.51 10.71
N ILE A 7 18.49 -16.82 11.80
CA ILE A 7 19.37 -15.80 12.41
C ILE A 7 20.65 -16.38 13.05
N LYS A 8 20.66 -17.67 13.42
CA LYS A 8 21.85 -18.35 13.99
C LYS A 8 22.97 -18.58 12.97
N ASP A 9 22.65 -18.74 11.70
CA ASP A 9 23.63 -18.69 10.62
C ASP A 9 23.71 -17.25 10.10
N LYS A 10 24.90 -16.80 9.67
CA LYS A 10 25.13 -15.40 9.24
C LYS A 10 23.98 -14.87 8.38
N ALA A 11 23.63 -13.59 8.56
CA ALA A 11 22.50 -12.98 7.88
C ALA A 11 22.55 -13.05 6.33
N GLU A 12 23.73 -13.19 5.74
CA GLU A 12 23.93 -13.49 4.31
C GLU A 12 23.43 -14.90 3.90
N THR A 13 23.56 -15.89 4.80
CA THR A 13 23.08 -17.26 4.62
C THR A 13 21.56 -17.34 4.70
N VAL A 14 20.94 -16.48 5.52
CA VAL A 14 19.48 -16.31 5.63
C VAL A 14 18.87 -15.93 4.29
N TYR A 15 19.42 -14.94 3.59
CA TYR A 15 18.88 -14.50 2.31
C TYR A 15 19.11 -15.53 1.18
N LYS A 16 20.29 -16.18 1.15
CA LYS A 16 20.59 -17.25 0.18
C LYS A 16 19.70 -18.48 0.35
N ASN A 17 19.34 -18.82 1.58
CA ASN A 17 18.33 -19.85 1.85
C ASN A 17 16.92 -19.32 1.58
N PHE A 18 16.62 -18.07 1.94
CA PHE A 18 15.33 -17.41 1.75
C PHE A 18 14.89 -17.36 0.28
N SER A 19 15.75 -16.96 -0.67
CA SER A 19 15.40 -16.96 -2.11
C SER A 19 15.18 -18.38 -2.66
N LYS A 20 15.91 -19.36 -2.10
CA LYS A 20 15.78 -20.79 -2.39
C LYS A 20 14.51 -21.42 -1.79
N TYR A 21 13.95 -20.90 -0.72
CA TYR A 21 12.73 -21.43 -0.09
C TYR A 21 11.46 -20.62 -0.40
N ALA A 22 11.61 -19.36 -0.79
CA ALA A 22 10.57 -18.48 -1.29
C ALA A 22 10.06 -18.96 -2.65
N GLY A 23 9.16 -19.95 -2.64
CA GLY A 23 8.49 -20.44 -3.85
C GLY A 23 9.27 -21.48 -4.65
N ALA A 24 10.30 -22.13 -4.09
CA ALA A 24 10.90 -23.27 -4.79
C ALA A 24 9.87 -24.40 -4.97
N GLY A 25 9.60 -24.72 -6.24
CA GLY A 25 8.67 -25.77 -6.64
C GLY A 25 7.20 -25.36 -6.64
N LYS A 26 6.85 -24.09 -6.42
CA LYS A 26 5.46 -23.60 -6.46
C LYS A 26 5.24 -22.64 -7.62
N GLU A 27 4.13 -22.82 -8.33
CA GLU A 27 3.70 -21.91 -9.39
C GLU A 27 3.29 -20.54 -8.82
N ARG A 28 3.32 -19.51 -9.66
CA ARG A 28 3.02 -18.11 -9.29
C ARG A 28 1.65 -17.99 -8.61
N GLU A 29 0.66 -18.73 -9.10
CA GLU A 29 -0.71 -18.76 -8.62
C GLU A 29 -0.82 -19.32 -7.21
N GLU A 30 -0.01 -20.33 -6.87
CA GLU A 30 0.03 -20.89 -5.51
C GLU A 30 0.61 -19.89 -4.51
N ILE A 31 1.67 -19.18 -4.92
CA ILE A 31 2.29 -18.14 -4.09
C ILE A 31 1.30 -16.98 -3.88
N ARG A 32 0.58 -16.59 -4.94
CA ARG A 32 -0.49 -15.58 -4.85
C ARG A 32 -1.61 -16.03 -3.91
N ALA A 33 -2.01 -17.30 -3.94
CA ALA A 33 -3.02 -17.83 -3.03
C ALA A 33 -2.56 -17.78 -1.56
N LEU A 34 -1.31 -18.18 -1.28
CA LEU A 34 -0.72 -18.07 0.07
C LEU A 34 -0.66 -16.63 0.55
N PHE A 35 -0.29 -15.71 -0.33
CA PHE A 35 -0.26 -14.29 -0.05
C PHE A 35 -1.65 -13.71 0.29
N ASN A 36 -2.64 -14.02 -0.54
CA ASN A 36 -4.03 -13.63 -0.29
C ASN A 36 -4.55 -14.20 1.04
N THR A 37 -4.22 -15.45 1.37
CA THR A 37 -4.56 -16.05 2.67
C THR A 37 -3.89 -15.31 3.84
N PHE A 38 -2.59 -15.01 3.72
CA PHE A 38 -1.85 -14.27 4.75
C PHE A 38 -2.53 -12.93 5.04
N ILE A 39 -2.85 -12.15 4.01
CA ILE A 39 -3.43 -10.82 4.24
C ILE A 39 -4.88 -10.92 4.77
N ARG A 40 -5.67 -11.88 4.31
CA ARG A 40 -7.03 -12.09 4.84
C ARG A 40 -7.04 -12.64 6.27
N GLY A 41 -5.94 -13.23 6.74
CA GLY A 41 -5.85 -13.90 8.04
C GLY A 41 -6.61 -15.24 8.12
N ASN A 42 -7.01 -15.80 6.97
CA ASN A 42 -7.88 -16.98 6.90
C ASN A 42 -7.07 -18.28 6.78
N TYR A 43 -6.49 -18.74 7.89
CA TYR A 43 -5.68 -19.97 7.91
C TYR A 43 -6.53 -21.25 7.77
N SER A 44 -5.99 -22.26 7.09
CA SER A 44 -6.64 -23.56 6.93
C SER A 44 -6.81 -24.28 8.28
N LYS A 45 -7.89 -25.06 8.40
CA LYS A 45 -8.10 -25.98 9.53
C LYS A 45 -7.29 -27.26 9.40
N LYS A 46 -6.82 -27.60 8.18
CA LYS A 46 -5.97 -28.78 7.96
C LYS A 46 -4.54 -28.45 8.35
N LYS A 47 -3.93 -29.31 9.17
CA LYS A 47 -2.60 -29.10 9.76
C LYS A 47 -1.50 -28.86 8.70
N GLU A 48 -1.49 -29.65 7.63
CA GLU A 48 -0.47 -29.57 6.58
C GLU A 48 -0.57 -28.26 5.78
N GLU A 49 -1.77 -27.91 5.30
CA GLU A 49 -2.01 -26.65 4.59
C GLU A 49 -1.71 -25.42 5.49
N ARG A 50 -2.10 -25.50 6.77
CA ARG A 50 -1.82 -24.45 7.75
C ARG A 50 -0.32 -24.25 7.96
N LYS A 51 0.45 -25.35 8.02
CA LYS A 51 1.90 -25.28 8.19
C LYS A 51 2.56 -24.53 7.03
N VAL A 52 2.14 -24.80 5.79
CA VAL A 52 2.60 -24.07 4.60
C VAL A 52 2.27 -22.58 4.68
N GLN A 53 1.07 -22.22 5.15
CA GLN A 53 0.67 -20.81 5.32
C GLN A 53 1.44 -20.11 6.45
N GLU A 54 1.75 -20.80 7.54
CA GLU A 54 2.58 -20.29 8.64
C GLU A 54 4.03 -20.08 8.20
N ASP A 55 4.59 -21.01 7.42
CA ASP A 55 5.94 -20.87 6.86
C ASP A 55 6.00 -19.71 5.85
N PHE A 56 4.96 -19.54 5.01
CA PHE A 56 4.84 -18.38 4.12
C PHE A 56 4.71 -17.05 4.89
N ARG A 57 3.91 -17.02 5.96
CA ARG A 57 3.77 -15.86 6.84
C ARG A 57 5.13 -15.41 7.37
N ASP A 58 5.92 -16.34 7.87
CA ASP A 58 7.23 -16.04 8.46
C ASP A 58 8.21 -15.48 7.41
N ILE A 59 8.18 -16.01 6.17
CA ILE A 59 8.91 -15.44 5.02
C ILE A 59 8.45 -14.01 4.74
N PHE A 60 7.14 -13.80 4.71
CA PHE A 60 6.58 -12.50 4.37
C PHE A 60 6.91 -11.42 5.41
N GLN A 61 6.94 -11.79 6.69
CA GLN A 61 7.36 -10.91 7.78
C GLN A 61 8.82 -10.44 7.65
N VAL A 62 9.68 -11.20 6.97
CA VAL A 62 11.04 -10.76 6.64
C VAL A 62 11.00 -9.69 5.53
N ILE A 63 10.19 -9.89 4.49
CA ILE A 63 10.05 -8.93 3.38
C ILE A 63 9.56 -7.58 3.89
N LEU A 64 8.59 -7.57 4.81
CA LEU A 64 8.06 -6.35 5.41
C LEU A 64 9.10 -5.53 6.18
N ARG A 65 10.21 -6.15 6.57
CA ARG A 65 11.32 -5.52 7.30
C ARG A 65 12.48 -5.13 6.40
N MET A 66 12.35 -5.34 5.10
CA MET A 66 13.34 -4.94 4.13
C MET A 66 13.05 -3.53 3.61
N HIS A 67 14.09 -2.71 3.50
CA HIS A 67 14.02 -1.43 2.83
C HIS A 67 15.14 -1.28 1.81
N TYR A 68 14.89 -0.55 0.74
CA TYR A 68 15.86 -0.14 -0.24
C TYR A 68 16.47 1.19 0.21
N ASN A 69 17.78 1.18 0.44
CA ASN A 69 18.54 2.39 0.70
C ASN A 69 18.95 3.00 -0.65
N GLU A 70 18.34 4.13 -1.01
CA GLU A 70 18.59 4.79 -2.30
C GLU A 70 20.00 5.37 -2.43
N GLU A 71 20.59 5.86 -1.32
CA GLU A 71 21.93 6.45 -1.29
C GLU A 71 23.01 5.41 -1.61
N ASN A 72 22.94 4.26 -0.93
CA ASN A 72 23.89 3.16 -1.05
C ASN A 72 23.51 2.15 -2.14
N LYS A 73 22.31 2.29 -2.72
CA LYS A 73 21.73 1.41 -3.75
C LYS A 73 21.63 -0.06 -3.34
N GLU A 74 21.39 -0.33 -2.06
CA GLU A 74 21.35 -1.67 -1.49
C GLU A 74 20.04 -1.93 -0.74
N TYR A 75 19.66 -3.19 -0.58
CA TYR A 75 18.57 -3.53 0.34
C TYR A 75 19.13 -3.84 1.72
N ILE A 76 18.42 -3.38 2.74
CA ILE A 76 18.75 -3.58 4.15
C ILE A 76 17.57 -4.27 4.81
N LEU A 77 17.85 -5.36 5.52
CA LEU A 77 16.91 -5.98 6.45
C LEU A 77 17.12 -5.37 7.83
N GLU A 78 16.08 -4.77 8.40
CA GLU A 78 16.09 -4.27 9.76
C GLU A 78 15.38 -5.23 10.70
N TRP A 79 16.12 -5.77 11.67
CA TRP A 79 15.55 -6.67 12.66
C TRP A 79 15.54 -5.99 14.04
N PRO A 80 14.39 -5.89 14.71
CA PRO A 80 14.33 -5.32 16.05
C PRO A 80 15.18 -6.16 17.00
N ASP A 81 16.16 -5.53 17.64
CA ASP A 81 16.91 -6.11 18.74
C ASP A 81 16.31 -5.65 20.06
N THR A 82 15.59 -6.55 20.72
CA THR A 82 14.96 -6.29 22.01
C THR A 82 15.95 -6.25 23.17
N ILE A 83 17.22 -6.59 22.94
CA ILE A 83 18.27 -6.62 23.97
C ILE A 83 19.00 -5.27 24.04
N VAL A 84 19.42 -4.72 22.89
CA VAL A 84 20.20 -3.46 22.85
C VAL A 84 19.36 -2.23 22.48
N GLY A 85 18.10 -2.40 22.07
CA GLY A 85 17.19 -1.30 21.73
C GLY A 85 17.47 -0.64 20.37
N TYR A 86 18.50 -1.08 19.65
CA TYR A 86 18.82 -0.65 18.29
C TYR A 86 18.58 -1.80 17.31
N PRO A 87 17.88 -1.58 16.18
CA PRO A 87 17.65 -2.64 15.22
C PRO A 87 18.98 -3.12 14.61
N ILE A 88 19.13 -4.44 14.47
CA ILE A 88 20.20 -5.05 13.69
C ILE A 88 19.92 -4.75 12.22
N GLN A 89 20.91 -4.17 11.54
CA GLN A 89 20.84 -3.91 10.10
C GLN A 89 21.72 -4.90 9.35
N ILE A 90 21.14 -5.55 8.35
CA ILE A 90 21.80 -6.53 7.50
C ILE A 90 21.73 -6.04 6.06
N LYS A 91 22.89 -5.82 5.44
CA LYS A 91 22.99 -5.57 4.00
C LYS A 91 22.68 -6.84 3.22
N LEU A 92 21.90 -6.70 2.16
CA LEU A 92 21.48 -7.80 1.30
C LEU A 92 22.10 -7.66 -0.09
N ASP A 93 22.55 -8.78 -0.65
CA ASP A 93 23.12 -8.85 -2.01
C ASP A 93 22.11 -8.46 -3.12
N GLY A 94 20.82 -8.35 -2.78
CA GLY A 94 19.75 -7.89 -3.67
C GLY A 94 18.36 -8.25 -3.15
N PHE A 95 17.34 -8.00 -3.99
CA PHE A 95 15.96 -8.41 -3.78
C PHE A 95 15.45 -9.16 -5.02
N ASP A 96 14.89 -10.36 -4.81
CA ASP A 96 14.36 -11.18 -5.90
C ASP A 96 13.12 -10.50 -6.52
N LYS A 97 13.25 -10.07 -7.77
CA LYS A 97 12.25 -9.27 -8.49
C LYS A 97 10.90 -9.96 -8.62
N LYS A 98 10.83 -11.29 -8.53
CA LYS A 98 9.55 -12.03 -8.54
C LYS A 98 8.59 -11.55 -7.45
N TRP A 99 9.14 -11.09 -6.32
CA TRP A 99 8.34 -10.58 -5.20
C TRP A 99 7.61 -9.29 -5.54
N TYR A 100 8.16 -8.44 -6.41
CA TYR A 100 7.40 -7.27 -6.89
C TYR A 100 6.16 -7.69 -7.67
N ASP A 101 6.27 -8.68 -8.54
CA ASP A 101 5.12 -9.14 -9.34
C ASP A 101 4.05 -9.85 -8.48
N ILE A 102 4.47 -10.48 -7.38
CA ILE A 102 3.55 -11.09 -6.41
C ILE A 102 2.86 -10.02 -5.57
N ILE A 103 3.62 -9.10 -4.95
CA ILE A 103 3.09 -8.08 -4.04
C ILE A 103 2.23 -7.08 -4.80
N LEU A 104 2.74 -6.55 -5.92
CA LEU A 104 2.06 -5.49 -6.67
C LEU A 104 0.90 -6.04 -7.53
N GLY A 105 0.91 -7.34 -7.83
CA GLY A 105 -0.09 -8.02 -8.64
C GLY A 105 -1.43 -8.28 -7.94
N THR A 106 -1.57 -7.96 -6.66
CA THR A 106 -2.79 -8.22 -5.86
C THR A 106 -3.60 -6.96 -5.55
N SER A 107 -3.28 -5.84 -6.19
CA SER A 107 -3.90 -4.53 -5.92
C SER A 107 -5.42 -4.47 -6.11
N THR A 108 -6.01 -5.44 -6.82
CA THR A 108 -7.45 -5.50 -7.11
C THR A 108 -8.26 -6.32 -6.11
N GLU A 109 -7.62 -7.09 -5.22
CA GLU A 109 -8.26 -8.00 -4.26
C GLU A 109 -8.07 -7.57 -2.80
N ILE A 110 -7.63 -6.32 -2.59
CA ILE A 110 -7.27 -5.74 -1.30
C ILE A 110 -8.49 -5.77 -0.37
N THR A 111 -8.52 -6.78 0.50
CA THR A 111 -9.55 -7.07 1.50
C THR A 111 -8.87 -7.64 2.74
N GLY A 112 -9.32 -7.27 3.95
CA GLY A 112 -8.74 -7.78 5.20
C GLY A 112 -7.63 -6.90 5.77
N ASN A 113 -6.57 -7.48 6.34
CA ASN A 113 -5.50 -6.77 7.05
C ASN A 113 -4.60 -5.89 6.15
N TRP A 114 -4.97 -5.73 4.88
CA TRP A 114 -4.27 -4.86 3.93
C TRP A 114 -4.14 -3.43 4.44
N ASP A 115 -5.17 -2.91 5.12
CA ASP A 115 -5.14 -1.55 5.67
C ASP A 115 -3.97 -1.36 6.64
N TYR A 116 -3.58 -2.40 7.39
CA TYR A 116 -2.43 -2.37 8.30
C TYR A 116 -1.11 -2.28 7.54
N TYR A 117 -0.87 -3.20 6.59
CA TYR A 117 0.39 -3.28 5.83
C TYR A 117 0.55 -2.19 4.76
N ALA A 118 -0.55 -1.53 4.37
CA ALA A 118 -0.56 -0.42 3.44
C ALA A 118 -0.77 0.96 4.12
N SER A 119 -0.79 1.03 5.45
CA SER A 119 -1.01 2.27 6.22
C SER A 119 0.18 3.25 6.17
N SER A 120 0.05 4.37 6.88
CA SER A 120 0.98 5.51 6.86
C SER A 120 2.40 5.25 7.38
N HIS A 121 2.67 4.06 7.92
CA HIS A 121 3.99 3.66 8.43
C HIS A 121 4.71 2.67 7.48
N GLY A 122 4.23 2.58 6.23
CA GLY A 122 4.19 1.37 5.38
C GLY A 122 5.48 0.64 4.99
N ASP A 123 5.43 -0.67 5.20
CA ASP A 123 6.46 -1.68 4.96
C ASP A 123 6.84 -1.88 3.47
N PHE A 124 5.90 -1.82 2.52
CA PHE A 124 6.25 -2.06 1.10
C PHE A 124 6.78 -0.84 0.36
N ARG A 125 6.45 0.39 0.79
CA ARG A 125 7.00 1.62 0.17
C ARG A 125 8.52 1.61 0.23
N TYR A 126 9.04 1.06 1.32
CA TYR A 126 10.46 0.88 1.55
C TYR A 126 11.11 -0.10 0.58
N LEU A 127 10.37 -1.02 -0.05
CA LEU A 127 10.92 -1.89 -1.07
C LEU A 127 11.11 -1.18 -2.42
N TYR A 128 10.60 0.05 -2.60
CA TYR A 128 10.69 0.73 -3.89
C TYR A 128 12.15 1.01 -4.28
N ASN A 129 12.53 0.51 -5.45
CA ASN A 129 13.86 0.73 -6.02
C ASN A 129 13.72 1.52 -7.34
N PRO A 130 14.07 2.82 -7.35
CA PRO A 130 13.91 3.67 -8.54
C PRO A 130 14.79 3.24 -9.73
N ASN A 131 15.82 2.40 -9.50
CA ASN A 131 16.70 1.92 -10.55
C ASN A 131 16.11 0.75 -11.35
N ILE A 132 14.98 0.18 -10.92
CA ILE A 132 14.29 -0.89 -11.64
C ILE A 132 13.28 -0.28 -12.62
N LYS A 133 13.59 -0.39 -13.92
CA LYS A 133 12.72 0.08 -15.01
C LYS A 133 11.31 -0.53 -14.90
N GLY A 134 10.28 0.31 -15.02
CA GLY A 134 8.88 -0.11 -14.97
C GLY A 134 8.32 -0.33 -13.55
N LEU A 135 9.16 -0.21 -12.51
CA LEU A 135 8.71 -0.44 -11.13
C LEU A 135 7.94 0.76 -10.58
N LYS A 136 8.28 1.97 -11.02
CA LYS A 136 7.60 3.22 -10.65
C LYS A 136 6.10 3.15 -10.96
N GLU A 137 5.76 2.74 -12.19
CA GLU A 137 4.39 2.64 -12.67
C GLU A 137 3.61 1.57 -11.90
N LYS A 138 4.22 0.39 -11.66
CA LYS A 138 3.60 -0.69 -10.88
C LYS A 138 3.31 -0.28 -9.43
N PHE A 139 4.25 0.42 -8.78
CA PHE A 139 4.02 0.94 -7.42
C PHE A 139 2.97 2.04 -7.41
N GLY A 140 2.96 2.92 -8.42
CA GLY A 140 1.97 3.98 -8.54
C GLY A 140 0.55 3.42 -8.64
N GLU A 141 0.33 2.47 -9.55
CA GLU A 141 -0.95 1.79 -9.72
C GLU A 141 -1.36 1.03 -8.45
N PHE A 142 -0.42 0.31 -7.84
CA PHE A 142 -0.67 -0.46 -6.61
C PHE A 142 -1.13 0.43 -5.45
N TYR A 143 -0.38 1.49 -5.15
CA TYR A 143 -0.73 2.41 -4.06
C TYR A 143 -1.95 3.25 -4.38
N TYR A 144 -2.15 3.65 -5.64
CA TYR A 144 -3.36 4.34 -6.04
C TYR A 144 -4.60 3.48 -5.81
N ASN A 145 -4.58 2.20 -6.21
CA ASN A 145 -5.66 1.27 -5.97
C ASN A 145 -5.99 1.10 -4.48
N ILE A 146 -4.97 1.08 -3.60
CA ILE A 146 -5.18 1.12 -2.14
C ILE A 146 -5.98 2.36 -1.74
N THR A 147 -5.61 3.55 -2.25
CA THR A 147 -6.33 4.79 -1.91
C THR A 147 -7.78 4.80 -2.36
N LEU A 148 -8.16 4.02 -3.37
CA LEU A 148 -9.55 3.89 -3.81
C LEU A 148 -10.37 3.01 -2.86
N LEU A 149 -9.75 2.01 -2.23
CA LEU A 149 -10.45 1.01 -1.42
C LEU A 149 -10.60 1.39 0.05
N ARG A 150 -9.78 2.32 0.55
CA ARG A 150 -9.84 2.86 1.92
C ARG A 150 -9.69 4.38 1.96
N THR A 151 -10.02 5.03 3.07
CA THR A 151 -9.71 6.46 3.27
C THR A 151 -8.19 6.69 3.12
N PRO A 152 -7.76 7.61 2.25
CA PRO A 152 -6.35 7.89 2.01
C PRO A 152 -5.72 8.63 3.19
N TYR A 153 -4.43 8.40 3.42
CA TYR A 153 -3.60 9.16 4.34
C TYR A 153 -2.65 10.07 3.56
N LEU A 154 -2.15 11.12 4.21
CA LEU A 154 -1.16 12.03 3.63
C LEU A 154 0.07 11.28 3.06
N SER A 155 0.57 10.28 3.77
CA SER A 155 1.69 9.43 3.32
C SER A 155 1.44 8.70 2.00
N ASP A 156 0.16 8.39 1.69
CA ASP A 156 -0.18 7.80 0.40
C ASP A 156 0.05 8.81 -0.72
N ILE A 157 -0.37 10.06 -0.50
CA ILE A 157 -0.19 11.16 -1.44
C ILE A 157 1.29 11.51 -1.59
N GLU A 158 2.06 11.58 -0.50
CA GLU A 158 3.50 11.85 -0.54
C GLU A 158 4.24 10.79 -1.36
N PHE A 159 3.88 9.51 -1.20
CA PHE A 159 4.48 8.44 -1.98
C PHE A 159 4.06 8.47 -3.44
N LEU A 160 2.78 8.71 -3.73
CA LEU A 160 2.30 8.89 -5.11
C LEU A 160 2.97 10.08 -5.80
N ASN A 161 3.22 11.19 -5.08
CA ASN A 161 3.98 12.34 -5.57
C ASN A 161 5.43 11.96 -5.87
N LYS A 162 6.10 11.19 -5.00
CA LYS A 162 7.44 10.65 -5.27
C LYS A 162 7.48 9.80 -6.55
N LEU A 163 6.37 9.15 -6.90
CA LEU A 163 6.21 8.35 -8.10
C LEU A 163 5.69 9.15 -9.30
N ASP A 164 5.61 10.49 -9.22
CA ASP A 164 5.01 11.36 -10.23
C ASP A 164 3.64 10.87 -10.74
N TRP A 165 2.83 10.28 -9.84
CA TRP A 165 1.50 9.80 -10.19
C TRP A 165 0.56 10.99 -10.38
N THR A 166 -0.21 10.98 -11.46
CA THR A 166 -1.13 12.10 -11.81
C THR A 166 -2.55 11.64 -12.11
N ASN A 167 -2.80 10.33 -12.20
CA ASN A 167 -4.12 9.80 -12.53
C ASN A 167 -4.95 9.60 -11.26
N TYR A 168 -5.68 10.64 -10.86
CA TYR A 168 -6.56 10.66 -9.68
C TYR A 168 -8.04 10.42 -10.01
N LYS A 169 -8.33 9.64 -11.06
CA LYS A 169 -9.71 9.30 -11.45
C LYS A 169 -10.47 8.53 -10.35
N ASP A 170 -11.67 8.98 -10.02
CA ASP A 170 -12.53 8.41 -8.98
C ASP A 170 -11.99 8.58 -7.54
N PHE A 171 -10.98 9.43 -7.33
CA PHE A 171 -10.30 9.56 -6.04
C PHE A 171 -11.22 10.05 -4.90
N LEU A 172 -12.13 11.00 -5.13
CA LEU A 172 -12.97 11.54 -4.05
C LEU A 172 -13.90 10.50 -3.45
N VAL A 173 -14.59 9.71 -4.28
CA VAL A 173 -15.52 8.67 -3.82
C VAL A 173 -14.79 7.34 -3.56
N GLY A 174 -13.77 7.03 -4.34
CA GLY A 174 -13.11 5.74 -4.36
C GLY A 174 -14.04 4.62 -4.84
N LYS A 175 -13.76 3.40 -4.36
CA LYS A 175 -14.55 2.18 -4.56
C LYS A 175 -15.34 1.82 -3.28
N MET A 176 -15.77 2.85 -2.53
CA MET A 176 -16.49 2.67 -1.27
C MET A 176 -17.84 1.98 -1.50
N ASP A 177 -18.20 1.03 -0.62
CA ASP A 177 -19.52 0.41 -0.61
C ASP A 177 -20.57 1.35 0.01
N VAL A 178 -21.00 2.31 -0.82
CA VAL A 178 -21.99 3.33 -0.49
C VAL A 178 -23.39 2.76 -0.25
N GLY A 179 -23.69 1.58 -0.81
CA GLY A 179 -24.98 0.89 -0.60
C GLY A 179 -25.12 0.38 0.83
N LYS A 180 -23.98 0.02 1.46
CA LYS A 180 -23.94 -0.37 2.87
C LYS A 180 -23.92 0.82 3.82
N ASN A 181 -23.13 1.86 3.53
CA ASN A 181 -23.04 3.03 4.38
C ASN A 181 -22.57 4.30 3.62
N ILE A 182 -23.51 5.21 3.34
CA ILE A 182 -23.23 6.48 2.67
C ILE A 182 -22.32 7.42 3.48
N TYR A 183 -22.26 7.27 4.81
CA TYR A 183 -21.41 8.09 5.68
C TYR A 183 -19.91 7.86 5.46
N LEU A 184 -19.52 6.75 4.80
CA LEU A 184 -18.14 6.49 4.42
C LEU A 184 -17.57 7.58 3.50
N ILE A 185 -18.41 8.13 2.60
CA ILE A 185 -18.01 9.26 1.73
C ILE A 185 -17.70 10.50 2.59
N SER A 186 -18.58 10.79 3.56
CA SER A 186 -18.40 11.96 4.43
C SER A 186 -17.13 11.86 5.26
N TYR A 187 -16.86 10.70 5.85
CA TYR A 187 -15.62 10.44 6.58
C TYR A 187 -14.39 10.60 5.68
N ARG A 188 -14.41 9.98 4.50
CA ARG A 188 -13.32 10.06 3.52
C ARG A 188 -13.00 11.50 3.11
N LEU A 189 -14.02 12.30 2.76
CA LEU A 189 -13.84 13.67 2.29
C LEU A 189 -13.31 14.59 3.39
N ASN A 190 -13.73 14.40 4.65
CA ASN A 190 -13.16 15.14 5.77
C ASN A 190 -11.66 14.87 5.89
N TYR A 191 -11.21 13.61 5.77
CA TYR A 191 -9.78 13.30 5.79
C TYR A 191 -9.03 13.89 4.60
N ILE A 192 -9.59 13.80 3.39
CA ILE A 192 -8.99 14.41 2.20
C ILE A 192 -8.85 15.92 2.37
N SER A 193 -9.78 16.57 3.08
CA SER A 193 -9.74 18.02 3.29
C SER A 193 -8.46 18.50 4.00
N ASP A 194 -7.87 17.67 4.85
CA ASP A 194 -6.63 18.00 5.58
C ASP A 194 -5.40 18.12 4.66
N PHE A 195 -5.46 17.56 3.44
CA PHE A 195 -4.32 17.51 2.52
C PHE A 195 -4.69 17.65 1.04
N ILE A 196 -5.89 18.13 0.71
CA ILE A 196 -6.36 18.26 -0.68
C ILE A 196 -5.40 19.07 -1.53
N ASN A 197 -4.79 20.10 -0.93
CA ASN A 197 -3.80 20.97 -1.55
C ASN A 197 -2.47 20.29 -1.91
N LYS A 198 -2.20 19.08 -1.41
CA LYS A 198 -1.01 18.29 -1.71
C LYS A 198 -1.24 17.24 -2.79
N ILE A 199 -2.47 17.07 -3.24
CA ILE A 199 -2.86 16.09 -4.25
C ILE A 199 -2.64 16.71 -5.63
N PRO A 200 -1.82 16.11 -6.50
CA PRO A 200 -1.57 16.63 -7.85
C PRO A 200 -2.71 16.23 -8.81
N ILE A 201 -3.95 16.44 -8.38
CA ILE A 201 -5.15 16.33 -9.21
C ILE A 201 -5.34 17.65 -9.95
N SER A 202 -5.78 17.59 -11.22
CA SER A 202 -6.07 18.80 -11.99
C SER A 202 -7.31 19.53 -11.44
N GLU A 203 -7.40 20.84 -11.69
CA GLU A 203 -8.60 21.60 -11.33
C GLU A 203 -9.84 21.01 -12.01
N GLU A 204 -9.72 20.63 -13.28
CA GLU A 204 -10.79 20.07 -14.09
C GLU A 204 -11.26 18.71 -13.55
N ASP A 205 -10.33 17.81 -13.22
CA ASP A 205 -10.67 16.49 -12.68
C ASP A 205 -11.31 16.61 -11.30
N LEU A 206 -10.82 17.54 -10.45
CA LEU A 206 -11.38 17.75 -9.13
C LEU A 206 -12.81 18.31 -9.23
N LYS A 207 -13.05 19.29 -10.11
CA LYS A 207 -14.40 19.82 -10.36
C LYS A 207 -15.35 18.72 -10.81
N ALA A 208 -14.97 17.95 -11.84
CA ALA A 208 -15.80 16.89 -12.39
C ALA A 208 -16.18 15.84 -11.32
N GLN A 209 -15.24 15.46 -10.46
CA GLN A 209 -15.53 14.52 -9.37
C GLN A 209 -16.44 15.11 -8.28
N ILE A 210 -16.30 16.40 -7.96
CA ILE A 210 -17.21 17.07 -7.02
C ILE A 210 -18.62 17.13 -7.59
N GLU A 211 -18.77 17.51 -8.87
CA GLU A 211 -20.06 17.60 -9.55
C GLU A 211 -20.76 16.24 -9.61
N GLU A 212 -20.06 15.18 -10.03
CA GLU A 212 -20.62 13.81 -10.03
C GLU A 212 -21.07 13.39 -8.62
N LEU A 213 -20.24 13.69 -7.61
CA LEU A 213 -20.54 13.34 -6.22
C LEU A 213 -21.81 14.03 -5.72
N LEU A 214 -21.95 15.33 -5.97
CA LEU A 214 -23.12 16.11 -5.55
C LEU A 214 -24.40 15.69 -6.29
N GLU A 215 -24.29 15.32 -7.57
CA GLU A 215 -25.43 14.84 -8.36
C GLU A 215 -25.90 13.45 -7.88
N LYS A 216 -24.97 12.52 -7.71
CA LYS A 216 -25.24 11.12 -7.42
C LYS A 216 -25.65 10.87 -5.97
N TYR A 217 -25.06 11.60 -5.02
CA TYR A 217 -25.21 11.33 -3.59
C TYR A 217 -25.97 12.45 -2.85
N LYS A 218 -27.18 12.78 -3.32
CA LYS A 218 -28.03 13.86 -2.78
C LYS A 218 -28.33 13.77 -1.28
N THR A 219 -28.25 12.57 -0.70
CA THR A 219 -28.56 12.27 0.70
C THR A 219 -27.33 12.27 1.63
N ILE A 220 -26.11 12.58 1.13
CA ILE A 220 -24.93 12.73 2.02
C ILE A 220 -25.15 13.84 3.04
N GLN A 221 -24.35 13.82 4.11
CA GLN A 221 -24.41 14.80 5.19
C GLN A 221 -24.32 16.23 4.64
N LYS A 222 -25.08 17.14 5.25
CA LYS A 222 -25.11 18.55 4.84
C LYS A 222 -23.71 19.19 4.90
N SER A 223 -22.97 18.96 5.98
CA SER A 223 -21.59 19.44 6.14
C SER A 223 -20.67 19.00 4.99
N THR A 224 -20.80 17.76 4.54
CA THR A 224 -20.05 17.22 3.39
C THR A 224 -20.43 17.92 2.08
N ARG A 225 -21.73 18.19 1.87
CA ARG A 225 -22.17 18.98 0.69
C ARG A 225 -21.63 20.40 0.73
N ASP A 226 -21.71 21.05 1.89
CA ASP A 226 -21.24 22.42 2.08
C ASP A 226 -19.71 22.52 1.84
N LEU A 227 -18.94 21.52 2.28
CA LEU A 227 -17.50 21.40 1.99
C LEU A 227 -17.22 21.27 0.49
N CYS A 228 -17.88 20.32 -0.18
CA CYS A 228 -17.74 20.11 -1.62
C CYS A 228 -18.14 21.36 -2.42
N GLN A 229 -19.24 22.02 -2.06
CA GLN A 229 -19.68 23.25 -2.72
C GLN A 229 -18.66 24.37 -2.53
N THR A 230 -18.09 24.51 -1.34
CA THR A 230 -17.03 25.50 -1.07
C THR A 230 -15.81 25.29 -1.97
N TRP A 231 -15.36 24.04 -2.14
CA TRP A 231 -14.27 23.73 -3.07
C TRP A 231 -14.64 24.04 -4.51
N LEU A 232 -15.84 23.64 -4.95
CA LEU A 232 -16.31 23.89 -6.31
C LEU A 232 -16.38 25.40 -6.62
N ASP A 233 -16.92 26.20 -5.72
CA ASP A 233 -17.02 27.66 -5.87
C ASP A 233 -15.64 28.31 -5.94
N LYS A 234 -14.70 27.90 -5.08
CA LYS A 234 -13.29 28.34 -5.13
C LYS A 234 -12.67 28.00 -6.49
N LEU A 235 -12.78 26.75 -6.93
CA LEU A 235 -12.22 26.30 -8.22
C LEU A 235 -12.87 27.03 -9.41
N ASN A 236 -14.17 27.35 -9.34
CA ASN A 236 -14.87 28.13 -10.36
C ASN A 236 -14.46 29.61 -10.38
N SER A 237 -14.02 30.16 -9.24
CA SER A 237 -13.40 31.50 -9.18
C SER A 237 -11.93 31.53 -9.61
N GLY A 238 -11.34 30.39 -9.99
CA GLY A 238 -9.96 30.29 -10.48
C GLY A 238 -8.91 29.99 -9.41
N VAL A 239 -9.33 29.70 -8.17
CA VAL A 239 -8.42 29.19 -7.12
C VAL A 239 -7.85 27.85 -7.58
N LYS A 240 -6.55 27.64 -7.34
CA LYS A 240 -5.84 26.41 -7.69
C LYS A 240 -6.00 25.36 -6.60
N VAL A 241 -5.91 24.08 -6.95
CA VAL A 241 -6.06 22.97 -5.97
C VAL A 241 -5.10 23.13 -4.80
N LYS A 242 -3.85 23.54 -5.07
CA LYS A 242 -2.81 23.81 -4.07
C LYS A 242 -3.13 24.93 -3.06
N ASP A 243 -4.14 25.75 -3.35
CA ASP A 243 -4.57 26.90 -2.55
C ASP A 243 -5.97 26.67 -1.92
N LEU A 244 -6.54 25.47 -2.06
CA LEU A 244 -7.81 25.07 -1.43
C LEU A 244 -7.67 24.86 0.08
#